data_AF-A0A4Y9ZDS0-F1
#
_entry.id   AF-A0A4Y9ZDS0-F1
#
_cell.length_a   1.000
_cell.length_b   1.000
_cell.length_c   1.000
_cell.angle_alpha   90.00
_cell.angle_beta   90.00
_cell.angle_gamma   90.00
#
_symmetry.space_group_name_H-M   'P 1'
#
loop_
_entity.id
_entity.type
_entity.pdbx_description
1 polymer ?
#
loop_
_entity_poly.entity_id
_entity_poly.type
_entity_poly.pdbx_seq_one_letter_code
_entity_poly.pdbx_strand_id
1 'polypeptide(L)'
;MMGDEYDGGDAAEHELDAEEITSPNTDKHRVVCGALESLPRARQTPQAQSIYSRLLRLFAVHLVTPGRVLSNVTEHPLKPWSACVLHRPNVVTGKAPDSRGITANTHSRPAHYFSSTDMSTIYTSITRLLSVRTPVVLAPMAGASGGALASQVTLGGGFGFLAPTYDGSEKFRDQLRIARSNLNIPAQGLPIGVGFLGWKLETPDSPHVELLKIALENQVQAIWLACGNDTARWVEYIRKHDKETGKDRKTLIFIQVGTVDQAITAVNEFKPDVLVAQGNESGGHGIAAAPPLFTLVSQVLAALPSGTAPPLLAAGGIINGSQVAAYLTLGASGAVLGTRFLLTPETLYSESRKQALLAAKTNSTMRSGMFDVLNNTLGWPSGVDGRGLRISAVEEAHAGANIDEVKQKFAEGAKQGDPGSIVIYAGIGAESINEIKPAKDIVHELHDDIIERLKASSTLLSQA
;
A
#
# COMPACT_ATOMS: atom_id res chain seq x y z
N MET A 1 -16.46 -50.15 43.76
CA MET A 1 -16.73 -51.61 43.68
C MET A 1 -18.18 -51.76 43.30
N MET A 2 -18.51 -52.62 42.33
CA MET A 2 -19.87 -53.08 41.98
C MET A 2 -20.88 -51.99 41.56
N GLY A 3 -21.88 -52.28 40.74
CA GLY A 3 -22.19 -53.54 40.04
C GLY A 3 -23.63 -53.50 39.51
N ASP A 4 -23.98 -54.46 38.64
CA ASP A 4 -25.34 -54.84 38.21
C ASP A 4 -26.08 -53.73 37.38
N GLU A 5 -26.21 -53.75 36.04
CA GLU A 5 -25.96 -54.72 34.95
C GLU A 5 -27.10 -55.72 34.60
N TYR A 6 -27.28 -55.98 33.27
CA TYR A 6 -28.24 -56.87 32.57
C TYR A 6 -29.74 -56.46 32.55
N ASP A 7 -30.56 -56.68 31.51
CA ASP A 7 -30.46 -57.30 30.15
C ASP A 7 -31.52 -56.63 29.20
N GLY A 8 -31.73 -56.84 27.89
CA GLY A 8 -31.15 -57.68 26.82
C GLY A 8 -32.22 -58.40 25.96
N GLY A 9 -32.06 -58.67 24.64
CA GLY A 9 -31.15 -58.11 23.63
C GLY A 9 -31.80 -56.95 22.84
N ASP A 10 -32.00 -56.93 21.51
CA ASP A 10 -31.66 -57.80 20.36
C ASP A 10 -31.71 -56.92 19.06
N ALA A 11 -31.02 -57.09 17.92
CA ALA A 11 -30.24 -58.15 17.25
C ALA A 11 -30.94 -58.84 16.06
N ALA A 12 -30.62 -58.42 14.82
CA ALA A 12 -30.89 -59.15 13.57
C ALA A 12 -29.96 -58.66 12.43
N GLU A 13 -28.99 -59.48 12.02
CA GLU A 13 -28.17 -59.27 10.82
C GLU A 13 -28.79 -60.00 9.61
N HIS A 14 -28.35 -59.67 8.39
CA HIS A 14 -28.22 -60.70 7.34
C HIS A 14 -27.23 -60.32 6.23
N GLU A 15 -26.16 -61.11 6.15
CA GLU A 15 -25.43 -61.48 4.93
C GLU A 15 -26.37 -62.15 3.90
N LEU A 16 -26.06 -62.27 2.60
CA LEU A 16 -24.95 -61.83 1.72
C LEU A 16 -25.47 -62.00 0.27
N ASP A 17 -24.83 -61.37 -0.73
CA ASP A 17 -24.49 -62.07 -1.99
C ASP A 17 -23.49 -61.25 -2.82
N ALA A 18 -22.76 -61.89 -3.74
CA ALA A 18 -21.64 -61.29 -4.47
C ALA A 18 -21.60 -61.65 -5.96
N GLU A 19 -21.41 -60.65 -6.83
CA GLU A 19 -21.04 -60.85 -8.23
C GLU A 19 -19.71 -60.18 -8.59
N GLU A 20 -18.72 -61.07 -8.72
CA GLU A 20 -17.45 -60.97 -9.43
C GLU A 20 -17.39 -60.03 -10.65
N ILE A 21 -16.50 -59.02 -10.61
CA ILE A 21 -15.83 -58.48 -11.81
C ILE A 21 -14.33 -58.35 -11.53
N THR A 22 -13.51 -58.74 -12.50
CA THR A 22 -12.07 -59.01 -12.33
C THR A 22 -11.15 -57.83 -12.66
N SER A 23 -9.99 -57.81 -12.02
CA SER A 23 -8.81 -57.03 -12.45
C SER A 23 -8.01 -57.85 -13.46
N PRO A 24 -7.58 -57.27 -14.60
CA PRO A 24 -6.18 -56.86 -14.67
C PRO A 24 -5.91 -55.60 -15.52
N ASN A 25 -4.97 -54.74 -15.10
CA ASN A 25 -3.63 -54.81 -15.69
C ASN A 25 -2.59 -53.87 -15.04
N THR A 26 -1.35 -54.36 -14.97
CA THR A 26 -0.14 -53.55 -14.93
C THR A 26 0.23 -53.12 -16.36
N ASP A 27 0.36 -51.82 -16.63
CA ASP A 27 1.44 -51.25 -17.47
C ASP A 27 1.26 -49.75 -17.72
N LYS A 28 2.23 -48.93 -17.29
CA LYS A 28 2.41 -47.52 -17.71
C LYS A 28 3.89 -47.12 -17.85
N HIS A 29 4.68 -47.95 -18.52
CA HIS A 29 5.96 -47.55 -19.12
C HIS A 29 5.86 -47.61 -20.65
N ARG A 30 6.27 -46.53 -21.33
CA ARG A 30 5.92 -46.19 -22.74
C ARG A 30 4.41 -45.90 -22.88
N VAL A 31 3.93 -45.01 -23.77
CA VAL A 31 4.50 -44.41 -24.99
C VAL A 31 4.26 -42.89 -25.01
N VAL A 32 5.29 -42.08 -25.26
CA VAL A 32 5.17 -40.71 -25.79
C VAL A 32 6.29 -40.47 -26.81
N CYS A 33 6.09 -40.96 -28.04
CA CYS A 33 6.93 -40.67 -29.20
C CYS A 33 6.05 -40.57 -30.45
N GLY A 34 6.28 -39.55 -31.28
CA GLY A 34 5.73 -39.48 -32.65
C GLY A 34 4.40 -38.74 -32.82
N ALA A 35 4.41 -37.40 -32.71
CA ALA A 35 3.37 -36.52 -33.27
C ALA A 35 3.82 -35.04 -33.38
N LEU A 36 4.92 -34.74 -34.09
CA LEU A 36 5.24 -33.36 -34.51
C LEU A 36 6.22 -33.27 -35.70
N GLU A 37 6.03 -34.11 -36.72
CA GLU A 37 6.67 -33.91 -38.03
C GLU A 37 5.75 -33.11 -38.96
N SER A 38 6.02 -31.81 -39.14
CA SER A 38 5.69 -31.07 -40.37
C SER A 38 6.20 -29.61 -40.30
N LEU A 39 6.46 -29.05 -41.49
CA LEU A 39 6.86 -27.65 -41.77
C LEU A 39 8.34 -27.29 -41.42
N PRO A 40 8.93 -26.30 -42.13
CA PRO A 40 10.22 -26.55 -42.80
C PRO A 40 11.48 -25.90 -42.18
N ARG A 41 12.65 -26.40 -42.62
CA ARG A 41 13.98 -25.91 -42.26
C ARG A 41 14.24 -24.47 -42.76
N ALA A 42 14.56 -23.55 -41.85
CA ALA A 42 15.25 -22.30 -42.19
C ALA A 42 16.22 -21.85 -41.06
N ARG A 43 17.53 -21.89 -41.37
CA ARG A 43 18.65 -21.16 -40.72
C ARG A 43 18.62 -21.02 -39.18
N GLN A 44 19.25 -21.97 -38.48
CA GLN A 44 19.66 -21.78 -37.08
C GLN A 44 20.86 -20.82 -36.99
N THR A 45 20.92 -20.00 -35.92
CA THR A 45 22.10 -19.19 -35.54
C THR A 45 22.55 -19.53 -34.11
N PRO A 46 23.81 -19.28 -33.72
CA PRO A 46 24.39 -19.84 -32.48
C PRO A 46 23.78 -19.37 -31.15
N GLN A 47 22.92 -18.34 -31.14
CA GLN A 47 22.35 -17.81 -29.89
C GLN A 47 21.22 -18.67 -29.28
N ALA A 48 20.60 -19.57 -30.06
CA ALA A 48 19.48 -20.40 -29.58
C ALA A 48 19.87 -21.43 -28.50
N GLN A 49 21.13 -21.86 -28.43
CA GLN A 49 21.58 -22.92 -27.51
C GLN A 49 21.79 -22.45 -26.06
N SER A 50 21.82 -21.13 -25.80
CA SER A 50 22.07 -20.59 -24.45
C SER A 50 20.86 -20.77 -23.51
N ILE A 51 19.64 -20.72 -24.03
CA ILE A 51 18.40 -20.69 -23.23
C ILE A 51 18.00 -22.10 -22.76
N TYR A 52 18.15 -23.12 -23.62
CA TYR A 52 17.76 -24.50 -23.30
C TYR A 52 18.55 -25.14 -22.14
N SER A 53 19.80 -24.72 -21.92
CA SER A 53 20.64 -25.27 -20.84
C SER A 53 20.27 -24.78 -19.43
N ARG A 54 19.49 -23.68 -19.30
CA ARG A 54 19.11 -23.09 -18.01
C ARG A 54 17.78 -23.61 -17.45
N LEU A 55 16.87 -24.09 -18.30
CA LEU A 55 15.55 -24.59 -17.87
C LEU A 55 15.58 -26.01 -17.27
N LEU A 56 16.63 -26.79 -17.54
CA LEU A 56 16.79 -28.18 -17.07
C LEU A 56 17.41 -28.33 -15.66
N ARG A 57 17.48 -27.25 -14.85
CA ARG A 57 18.07 -27.29 -13.50
C ARG A 57 17.09 -26.99 -12.35
N LEU A 58 15.78 -26.96 -12.61
CA LEU A 58 14.75 -26.64 -11.58
C LEU A 58 13.78 -27.77 -11.25
N PHE A 59 13.95 -28.98 -11.80
CA PHE A 59 13.12 -30.16 -11.49
C PHE A 59 13.96 -31.44 -11.37
N ALA A 60 14.59 -31.66 -10.20
CA ALA A 60 15.13 -32.96 -9.76
C ALA A 60 15.26 -33.00 -8.23
N VAL A 61 14.94 -34.16 -7.63
CA VAL A 61 14.64 -34.38 -6.19
C VAL A 61 15.15 -35.81 -5.85
N HIS A 62 15.62 -36.23 -4.66
CA HIS A 62 15.25 -35.86 -3.28
C HIS A 62 16.44 -35.94 -2.26
N LEU A 63 16.11 -36.22 -0.99
CA LEU A 63 16.98 -36.41 0.18
C LEU A 63 17.92 -37.64 0.09
N VAL A 64 19.03 -37.62 0.83
CA VAL A 64 19.51 -38.65 1.81
C VAL A 64 20.81 -38.14 2.49
N THR A 65 21.09 -38.60 3.71
CA THR A 65 22.25 -38.19 4.55
C THR A 65 23.33 -39.30 4.64
N PRO A 66 24.35 -39.24 5.54
CA PRO A 66 25.67 -38.70 5.21
C PRO A 66 26.79 -39.75 5.20
N GLY A 67 27.87 -39.54 4.43
CA GLY A 67 29.06 -40.38 4.56
C GLY A 67 30.27 -40.07 3.65
N ARG A 68 31.45 -40.28 4.23
CA ARG A 68 32.80 -40.37 3.61
C ARG A 68 33.37 -39.12 2.91
N VAL A 69 34.37 -38.55 3.58
CA VAL A 69 35.46 -37.74 3.01
C VAL A 69 36.22 -38.53 1.94
N LEU A 70 36.61 -37.85 0.85
CA LEU A 70 37.84 -38.12 0.11
C LEU A 70 38.49 -36.77 -0.29
N SER A 71 39.81 -36.78 -0.55
CA SER A 71 40.68 -35.61 -0.41
C SER A 71 41.40 -35.18 -1.70
N ASN A 72 41.77 -33.89 -1.73
CA ASN A 72 42.69 -33.24 -2.70
C ASN A 72 42.10 -33.13 -4.13
N VAL A 73 42.48 -32.18 -5.00
CA VAL A 73 43.85 -31.81 -5.41
C VAL A 73 43.94 -30.34 -5.89
N THR A 74 44.96 -29.64 -5.37
CA THR A 74 45.69 -28.41 -5.83
C THR A 74 45.00 -27.24 -6.54
N GLU A 75 45.35 -26.04 -6.08
CA GLU A 75 45.15 -24.74 -6.74
C GLU A 75 46.06 -24.54 -7.98
N HIS A 76 45.72 -23.56 -8.82
CA HIS A 76 46.73 -22.67 -9.44
C HIS A 76 46.12 -21.28 -9.78
N PRO A 77 46.91 -20.18 -9.71
CA PRO A 77 46.36 -18.81 -9.74
C PRO A 77 46.41 -18.14 -11.13
N LEU A 78 45.60 -17.09 -11.31
CA LEU A 78 45.67 -16.15 -12.44
C LEU A 78 46.20 -14.78 -12.00
N LYS A 79 47.03 -14.15 -12.84
CA LYS A 79 47.67 -12.84 -12.58
C LYS A 79 46.77 -11.67 -13.04
N PRO A 80 46.90 -10.49 -12.41
CA PRO A 80 46.12 -9.29 -12.79
C PRO A 80 46.56 -8.70 -14.13
N TRP A 81 45.65 -7.94 -14.76
CA TRP A 81 45.94 -7.13 -15.95
C TRP A 81 46.30 -5.68 -15.57
N SER A 82 47.18 -5.07 -16.37
CA SER A 82 47.77 -3.76 -16.12
C SER A 82 46.85 -2.58 -16.50
N ALA A 83 47.13 -1.41 -15.91
CA ALA A 83 46.40 -0.18 -16.17
C ALA A 83 46.52 0.35 -17.62
N CYS A 84 45.47 1.04 -18.08
CA CYS A 84 45.45 1.73 -19.37
C CYS A 84 45.55 3.26 -19.14
N VAL A 85 46.45 3.93 -19.88
CA VAL A 85 46.71 5.37 -19.72
C VAL A 85 45.96 6.17 -20.79
N LEU A 86 45.13 7.13 -20.36
CA LEU A 86 44.44 8.06 -21.26
C LEU A 86 45.15 9.43 -21.27
N HIS A 87 45.60 9.87 -22.45
CA HIS A 87 46.05 11.24 -22.68
C HIS A 87 44.87 12.17 -23.01
N ARG A 88 44.94 13.42 -22.52
CA ARG A 88 44.23 14.58 -23.10
C ARG A 88 45.25 15.41 -23.89
N PRO A 89 44.86 15.96 -25.05
CA PRO A 89 44.66 17.43 -25.14
C PRO A 89 43.47 17.78 -26.07
N ASN A 90 43.02 19.03 -26.25
CA ASN A 90 43.33 20.30 -25.56
C ASN A 90 42.07 21.21 -25.53
N VAL A 91 42.11 22.29 -24.75
CA VAL A 91 41.09 23.35 -24.79
C VAL A 91 41.41 24.35 -25.91
N VAL A 92 40.38 24.79 -26.66
CA VAL A 92 40.46 25.95 -27.56
C VAL A 92 39.28 26.88 -27.27
N THR A 93 39.57 28.14 -26.94
CA THR A 93 38.57 29.18 -26.65
C THR A 93 38.32 30.06 -27.86
N GLY A 94 37.08 30.12 -28.35
CA GLY A 94 36.63 31.05 -29.39
C GLY A 94 35.51 31.97 -28.90
N LYS A 95 35.47 33.22 -29.37
CA LYS A 95 34.47 34.24 -29.02
C LYS A 95 33.68 34.69 -30.25
N ALA A 96 32.36 34.80 -30.10
CA ALA A 96 31.45 35.64 -30.91
C ALA A 96 31.28 35.22 -32.40
N PRO A 97 30.22 35.67 -33.12
CA PRO A 97 29.25 36.73 -32.75
C PRO A 97 27.75 36.35 -32.79
N ASP A 98 26.95 37.37 -32.50
CA ASP A 98 25.48 37.45 -32.54
C ASP A 98 24.84 36.99 -33.87
N SER A 99 23.69 36.32 -33.78
CA SER A 99 22.70 36.26 -34.87
C SER A 99 21.28 36.07 -34.31
N ARG A 100 20.30 36.67 -35.00
CA ARG A 100 18.92 36.83 -34.56
C ARG A 100 17.99 35.73 -35.07
N GLY A 101 17.03 35.34 -34.24
CA GLY A 101 15.73 34.82 -34.69
C GLY A 101 15.63 33.30 -34.92
N ILE A 102 15.22 32.57 -33.89
CA ILE A 102 14.58 31.24 -34.04
C ILE A 102 13.24 31.28 -33.30
N THR A 103 12.14 31.16 -34.03
CA THR A 103 10.79 31.07 -33.48
C THR A 103 10.52 29.65 -32.98
N ALA A 104 10.80 29.38 -31.71
CA ALA A 104 10.54 28.09 -31.08
C ALA A 104 9.09 27.99 -30.58
N ASN A 105 8.35 27.00 -31.09
CA ASN A 105 6.93 26.77 -30.76
C ASN A 105 6.77 26.11 -29.38
N THR A 106 6.56 26.90 -28.32
CA THR A 106 6.47 26.37 -26.95
C THR A 106 5.08 25.86 -26.60
N HIS A 107 4.95 24.55 -26.35
CA HIS A 107 3.74 24.00 -25.70
C HIS A 107 3.56 24.61 -24.30
N SER A 108 2.32 24.97 -23.97
CA SER A 108 1.97 25.59 -22.69
C SER A 108 2.18 24.61 -21.52
N ARG A 109 3.15 24.90 -20.65
CA ARG A 109 3.22 24.28 -19.32
C ARG A 109 1.99 24.68 -18.49
N PRO A 110 1.45 23.81 -17.62
CA PRO A 110 0.45 24.20 -16.63
C PRO A 110 1.04 25.25 -15.66
N ALA A 111 0.19 26.16 -15.18
CA ALA A 111 0.62 27.28 -14.34
C ALA A 111 1.16 26.82 -12.97
N HIS A 112 2.32 27.35 -12.56
CA HIS A 112 2.86 27.14 -11.22
C HIS A 112 1.99 27.86 -10.18
N TYR A 113 1.29 27.09 -9.33
CA TYR A 113 0.15 27.57 -8.55
C TYR A 113 0.48 27.90 -7.08
N PHE A 114 1.64 28.54 -6.83
CA PHE A 114 2.15 28.74 -5.47
C PHE A 114 2.57 30.19 -5.20
N SER A 115 1.94 30.79 -4.19
CA SER A 115 2.35 32.07 -3.60
C SER A 115 3.60 31.89 -2.71
N SER A 116 4.33 32.97 -2.47
CA SER A 116 5.67 32.94 -1.88
C SER A 116 5.68 32.65 -0.37
N THR A 117 5.86 31.38 -0.01
CA THR A 117 6.65 30.98 1.18
C THR A 117 7.79 30.08 0.73
N ASP A 118 9.03 30.45 1.06
CA ASP A 118 10.26 29.90 0.46
C ASP A 118 10.69 28.56 1.08
N MET A 119 9.81 27.56 0.97
CA MET A 119 10.10 26.18 1.38
C MET A 119 10.81 25.43 0.24
N SER A 120 12.06 25.04 0.45
CA SER A 120 12.86 24.29 -0.52
C SER A 120 12.26 22.91 -0.81
N THR A 121 11.98 22.60 -2.07
CA THR A 121 11.39 21.30 -2.45
C THR A 121 12.33 20.13 -2.16
N ILE A 122 11.81 19.10 -1.50
CA ILE A 122 12.52 17.84 -1.23
C ILE A 122 12.33 16.91 -2.44
N TYR A 123 13.36 16.74 -3.27
CA TYR A 123 13.25 16.13 -4.60
C TYR A 123 13.32 14.60 -4.62
N THR A 124 12.22 13.92 -4.28
CA THR A 124 12.04 12.47 -4.48
C THR A 124 11.23 12.17 -5.77
N SER A 125 10.96 10.91 -6.07
CA SER A 125 10.11 10.53 -7.21
C SER A 125 8.64 10.91 -6.97
N ILE A 126 8.11 10.79 -5.73
CA ILE A 126 6.72 11.14 -5.42
C ILE A 126 6.48 12.65 -5.48
N THR A 127 7.40 13.49 -4.99
CA THR A 127 7.22 14.94 -5.03
C THR A 127 7.21 15.48 -6.46
N ARG A 128 8.05 14.91 -7.34
CA ARG A 128 7.99 15.15 -8.79
C ARG A 128 6.68 14.67 -9.43
N LEU A 129 6.25 13.45 -9.14
CA LEU A 129 5.04 12.85 -9.73
C LEU A 129 3.75 13.57 -9.33
N LEU A 130 3.65 14.01 -8.07
CA LEU A 130 2.48 14.72 -7.55
C LEU A 130 2.55 16.24 -7.72
N SER A 131 3.73 16.79 -8.07
CA SER A 131 4.02 18.23 -8.11
C SER A 131 3.82 18.94 -6.75
N VAL A 132 4.35 18.32 -5.69
CA VAL A 132 4.27 18.80 -4.29
C VAL A 132 5.66 19.05 -3.71
N ARG A 133 5.78 19.79 -2.59
CA ARG A 133 7.07 20.22 -2.00
C ARG A 133 7.64 19.20 -1.00
N THR A 134 6.77 18.48 -0.31
CA THR A 134 7.09 17.59 0.82
C THR A 134 6.68 16.15 0.47
N PRO A 135 7.52 15.12 0.73
CA PRO A 135 7.22 13.72 0.42
C PRO A 135 6.27 13.08 1.44
N VAL A 136 5.22 13.81 1.82
CA VAL A 136 4.22 13.47 2.83
C VAL A 136 2.85 13.39 2.16
N VAL A 137 2.17 12.26 2.38
CA VAL A 137 0.84 11.98 1.87
C VAL A 137 -0.11 11.76 3.06
N LEU A 138 -1.29 12.38 3.01
CA LEU A 138 -2.38 12.08 3.94
C LEU A 138 -3.03 10.75 3.54
N ALA A 139 -3.23 9.84 4.50
CA ALA A 139 -3.98 8.61 4.26
C ALA A 139 -5.47 8.89 3.99
N PRO A 140 -6.13 8.19 3.04
CA PRO A 140 -7.58 8.18 2.94
C PRO A 140 -8.17 7.40 4.13
N MET A 141 -8.70 8.14 5.11
CA MET A 141 -9.25 7.62 6.36
C MET A 141 -10.77 7.83 6.40
N ALA A 142 -11.53 6.75 6.22
CA ALA A 142 -13.00 6.81 6.22
C ALA A 142 -13.54 7.40 7.53
N GLY A 143 -14.41 8.42 7.41
CA GLY A 143 -14.95 9.15 8.55
C GLY A 143 -14.00 10.17 9.21
N ALA A 144 -12.77 10.36 8.70
CA ALA A 144 -11.82 11.36 9.19
C ALA A 144 -11.33 12.32 8.09
N SER A 145 -10.79 11.80 6.98
CA SER A 145 -10.21 12.62 5.92
C SER A 145 -11.28 13.17 4.98
N GLY A 146 -11.89 14.29 5.38
CA GLY A 146 -12.76 15.09 4.52
C GLY A 146 -11.98 16.00 3.57
N GLY A 147 -12.72 16.76 2.75
CA GLY A 147 -12.16 17.71 1.80
C GLY A 147 -11.41 18.87 2.46
N ALA A 148 -11.79 19.26 3.67
CA ALA A 148 -11.08 20.27 4.46
C ALA A 148 -9.67 19.79 4.84
N LEU A 149 -9.54 18.57 5.37
CA LEU A 149 -8.25 17.97 5.72
C LEU A 149 -7.36 17.76 4.49
N ALA A 150 -7.92 17.20 3.41
CA ALA A 150 -7.17 16.95 2.17
C ALA A 150 -6.65 18.24 1.53
N SER A 151 -7.48 19.30 1.49
CA SER A 151 -7.05 20.59 0.95
C SER A 151 -5.97 21.27 1.80
N GLN A 152 -6.05 21.24 3.14
CA GLN A 152 -5.01 21.84 3.98
C GLN A 152 -3.66 21.10 3.91
N VAL A 153 -3.65 19.77 3.78
CA VAL A 153 -2.40 19.02 3.53
C VAL A 153 -1.77 19.39 2.19
N THR A 154 -2.58 19.53 1.12
CA THR A 154 -2.09 20.03 -0.18
C THR A 154 -1.61 21.49 -0.09
N LEU A 155 -2.28 22.36 0.68
CA LEU A 155 -1.84 23.76 0.91
C LEU A 155 -0.54 23.89 1.73
N GLY A 156 -0.21 22.90 2.56
CA GLY A 156 1.10 22.80 3.20
C GLY A 156 2.21 22.39 2.22
N GLY A 157 1.84 21.79 1.08
CA GLY A 157 2.76 21.27 0.08
C GLY A 157 3.07 19.78 0.23
N GLY A 158 2.27 19.03 0.99
CA GLY A 158 2.16 17.57 0.86
C GLY A 158 1.09 17.20 -0.17
N PHE A 159 0.56 15.98 -0.11
CA PHE A 159 -0.57 15.57 -0.95
C PHE A 159 -1.74 15.04 -0.12
N GLY A 160 -2.89 15.69 -0.21
CA GLY A 160 -4.12 15.26 0.45
C GLY A 160 -4.82 14.10 -0.27
N PHE A 161 -5.19 13.04 0.45
CA PHE A 161 -6.32 12.18 0.07
C PHE A 161 -7.53 12.47 0.94
N LEU A 162 -8.73 12.39 0.36
CA LEU A 162 -9.97 12.19 1.12
C LEU A 162 -10.45 10.75 0.99
N ALA A 163 -11.36 10.37 1.87
CA ALA A 163 -12.13 9.13 1.78
C ALA A 163 -13.60 9.48 1.50
N PRO A 164 -14.31 8.76 0.60
CA PRO A 164 -15.75 8.93 0.44
C PRO A 164 -16.47 8.63 1.75
N THR A 165 -17.46 9.45 2.09
CA THR A 165 -18.29 9.23 3.27
C THR A 165 -19.36 8.19 2.98
N TYR A 166 -19.74 7.39 3.99
CA TYR A 166 -20.73 6.31 3.86
C TYR A 166 -22.18 6.80 3.86
N ASP A 167 -22.42 8.11 3.83
CA ASP A 167 -23.70 8.77 4.09
C ASP A 167 -24.28 9.50 2.87
N GLY A 168 -23.84 9.12 1.67
CA GLY A 168 -24.50 9.45 0.40
C GLY A 168 -23.62 10.21 -0.60
N SER A 169 -23.95 10.08 -1.89
CA SER A 169 -23.17 10.67 -2.98
C SER A 169 -23.31 12.19 -3.08
N GLU A 170 -24.33 12.81 -2.48
CA GLU A 170 -24.41 14.26 -2.29
C GLU A 170 -23.31 14.75 -1.34
N LYS A 171 -23.26 14.23 -0.10
CA LYS A 171 -22.23 14.62 0.88
C LYS A 171 -20.81 14.34 0.41
N PHE A 172 -20.59 13.31 -0.41
CA PHE A 172 -19.30 13.12 -1.08
C PHE A 172 -18.96 14.24 -2.08
N ARG A 173 -19.93 14.68 -2.91
CA ARG A 173 -19.75 15.87 -3.76
C ARG A 173 -19.45 17.11 -2.90
N ASP A 174 -20.06 17.24 -1.73
CA ASP A 174 -19.80 18.37 -0.81
C ASP A 174 -18.36 18.40 -0.29
N GLN A 175 -17.78 17.25 0.06
CA GLN A 175 -16.36 17.18 0.41
C GLN A 175 -15.46 17.62 -0.76
N LEU A 176 -15.81 17.25 -2.00
CA LEU A 176 -15.08 17.73 -3.19
C LEU A 176 -15.29 19.24 -3.43
N ARG A 177 -16.48 19.79 -3.16
CA ARG A 177 -16.75 21.24 -3.20
C ARG A 177 -15.92 22.01 -2.16
N ILE A 178 -15.87 21.53 -0.93
CA ILE A 178 -15.03 22.10 0.15
C ILE A 178 -13.55 22.10 -0.27
N ALA A 179 -13.04 20.99 -0.80
CA ALA A 179 -11.65 20.91 -1.23
C ALA A 179 -11.32 21.91 -2.37
N ARG A 180 -12.20 22.05 -3.37
CA ARG A 180 -12.07 23.08 -4.42
C ARG A 180 -12.05 24.49 -3.86
N SER A 181 -12.96 24.79 -2.93
CA SER A 181 -13.09 26.12 -2.33
C SER A 181 -11.85 26.50 -1.53
N ASN A 182 -11.34 25.60 -0.70
CA ASN A 182 -10.12 25.82 0.10
C ASN A 182 -8.88 25.97 -0.78
N LEU A 183 -8.80 25.23 -1.90
CA LEU A 183 -7.70 25.33 -2.86
C LEU A 183 -7.85 26.51 -3.84
N ASN A 184 -8.97 27.23 -3.82
CA ASN A 184 -9.32 28.30 -4.76
C ASN A 184 -9.29 27.87 -6.24
N ILE A 185 -9.79 26.66 -6.55
CA ILE A 185 -9.76 26.09 -7.92
C ILE A 185 -11.16 26.17 -8.55
N PRO A 186 -11.34 26.93 -9.65
CA PRO A 186 -12.67 27.30 -10.14
C PRO A 186 -13.43 26.19 -10.90
N ALA A 187 -12.74 25.25 -11.55
CA ALA A 187 -13.42 24.18 -12.32
C ALA A 187 -12.56 22.93 -12.55
N GLN A 188 -11.49 23.02 -13.33
CA GLN A 188 -10.78 21.86 -13.86
C GLN A 188 -9.63 21.40 -12.97
N GLY A 189 -9.51 20.09 -12.78
CA GLY A 189 -8.39 19.43 -12.09
C GLY A 189 -8.30 19.71 -10.58
N LEU A 190 -8.55 18.69 -9.75
CA LEU A 190 -8.47 18.79 -8.29
C LEU A 190 -7.19 18.09 -7.80
N PRO A 191 -6.18 18.81 -7.24
CA PRO A 191 -4.88 18.26 -6.84
C PRO A 191 -4.93 17.61 -5.45
N ILE A 192 -5.84 16.65 -5.32
CA ILE A 192 -6.01 15.73 -4.18
C ILE A 192 -6.32 14.34 -4.74
N GLY A 193 -6.21 13.31 -3.91
CA GLY A 193 -6.66 11.97 -4.25
C GLY A 193 -7.94 11.54 -3.52
N VAL A 194 -8.53 10.44 -3.96
CA VAL A 194 -9.66 9.78 -3.26
C VAL A 194 -9.34 8.30 -3.06
N GLY A 195 -9.47 7.80 -1.83
CA GLY A 195 -9.24 6.38 -1.53
C GLY A 195 -10.53 5.56 -1.45
N PHE A 196 -10.49 4.35 -2.01
CA PHE A 196 -11.59 3.40 -2.05
C PHE A 196 -11.17 2.04 -1.49
N LEU A 197 -12.10 1.41 -0.77
CA LEU A 197 -11.99 0.02 -0.35
C LEU A 197 -12.48 -0.87 -1.48
N GLY A 198 -11.63 -1.77 -1.98
CA GLY A 198 -11.97 -2.63 -3.12
C GLY A 198 -13.16 -3.53 -2.82
N TRP A 199 -13.23 -4.17 -1.64
CA TRP A 199 -14.39 -4.96 -1.22
C TRP A 199 -15.72 -4.18 -1.24
N LYS A 200 -15.68 -2.87 -0.97
CA LYS A 200 -16.85 -2.00 -1.08
C LYS A 200 -17.24 -1.72 -2.52
N LEU A 201 -16.30 -1.63 -3.45
CA LEU A 201 -16.58 -1.51 -4.90
C LEU A 201 -17.05 -2.86 -5.48
N GLU A 202 -16.52 -3.98 -4.98
CA GLU A 202 -16.81 -5.36 -5.40
C GLU A 202 -18.19 -5.88 -4.95
N THR A 203 -18.83 -5.21 -3.98
CA THR A 203 -20.18 -5.54 -3.53
C THR A 203 -21.19 -5.37 -4.70
N PRO A 204 -22.13 -6.31 -4.93
CA PRO A 204 -23.19 -6.15 -5.94
C PRO A 204 -23.96 -4.84 -5.78
N ASP A 205 -24.27 -4.19 -6.92
CA ASP A 205 -24.99 -2.91 -7.01
C ASP A 205 -24.44 -1.78 -6.10
N SER A 206 -23.14 -1.82 -5.80
CA SER A 206 -22.55 -0.94 -4.78
C SER A 206 -22.65 0.56 -5.13
N PRO A 207 -23.15 1.40 -4.19
CA PRO A 207 -23.14 2.85 -4.36
C PRO A 207 -21.71 3.42 -4.43
N HIS A 208 -20.69 2.69 -3.96
CA HIS A 208 -19.30 3.13 -4.06
C HIS A 208 -18.81 3.26 -5.51
N VAL A 209 -19.45 2.59 -6.48
CA VAL A 209 -19.15 2.76 -7.91
C VAL A 209 -19.63 4.13 -8.41
N GLU A 210 -20.75 4.67 -7.89
CA GLU A 210 -21.14 6.06 -8.14
C GLU A 210 -20.11 7.02 -7.55
N LEU A 211 -19.63 6.76 -6.32
CA LEU A 211 -18.61 7.58 -5.66
C LEU A 211 -17.28 7.60 -6.45
N LEU A 212 -16.86 6.45 -7.01
CA LEU A 212 -15.69 6.38 -7.91
C LEU A 212 -15.91 7.18 -9.19
N LYS A 213 -17.07 7.05 -9.84
CA LYS A 213 -17.44 7.82 -11.02
C LYS A 213 -17.43 9.34 -10.74
N ILE A 214 -17.99 9.78 -9.62
CA ILE A 214 -18.00 11.19 -9.20
C ILE A 214 -16.57 11.73 -8.98
N ALA A 215 -15.67 10.93 -8.39
CA ALA A 215 -14.27 11.34 -8.19
C ALA A 215 -13.55 11.58 -9.53
N LEU A 216 -13.73 10.66 -10.49
CA LEU A 216 -13.17 10.74 -11.83
C LEU A 216 -13.77 11.90 -12.65
N GLU A 217 -15.09 12.10 -12.59
CA GLU A 217 -15.79 13.24 -13.18
C GLU A 217 -15.29 14.58 -12.62
N ASN A 218 -14.99 14.64 -11.32
CA ASN A 218 -14.38 15.79 -10.67
C ASN A 218 -12.90 15.99 -11.01
N GLN A 219 -12.28 15.11 -11.79
CA GLN A 219 -10.87 15.16 -12.15
C GLN A 219 -9.94 15.24 -10.94
N VAL A 220 -10.10 14.35 -9.96
CA VAL A 220 -9.11 14.18 -8.89
C VAL A 220 -7.74 13.77 -9.48
N GLN A 221 -6.64 13.97 -8.76
CA GLN A 221 -5.29 13.68 -9.27
C GLN A 221 -4.90 12.23 -9.06
N ALA A 222 -5.42 11.59 -8.00
CA ALA A 222 -5.17 10.19 -7.73
C ALA A 222 -6.42 9.44 -7.26
N ILE A 223 -6.47 8.14 -7.57
CA ILE A 223 -7.34 7.15 -6.94
C ILE A 223 -6.46 6.18 -6.18
N TRP A 224 -6.82 5.88 -4.93
CA TRP A 224 -6.14 4.90 -4.09
C TRP A 224 -7.04 3.68 -3.90
N LEU A 225 -6.48 2.49 -4.12
CA LEU A 225 -7.18 1.22 -3.95
C LEU A 225 -6.51 0.42 -2.81
N ALA A 226 -7.33 -0.03 -1.86
CA ALA A 226 -6.91 -0.85 -0.72
C ALA A 226 -7.95 -1.93 -0.42
N CYS A 227 -7.52 -3.08 0.11
CA CYS A 227 -8.39 -4.17 0.55
C CYS A 227 -9.45 -4.59 -0.49
N GLY A 228 -9.02 -4.88 -1.72
CA GLY A 228 -9.84 -5.45 -2.79
C GLY A 228 -9.38 -6.84 -3.18
N ASN A 229 -10.32 -7.71 -3.57
CA ASN A 229 -10.05 -9.03 -4.12
C ASN A 229 -9.85 -8.97 -5.65
N ASP A 230 -10.48 -7.99 -6.33
CA ASP A 230 -10.42 -7.79 -7.78
C ASP A 230 -9.90 -6.37 -8.09
N THR A 231 -8.66 -6.11 -7.67
CA THR A 231 -8.02 -4.79 -7.86
C THR A 231 -7.77 -4.50 -9.35
N ALA A 232 -7.54 -5.53 -10.18
CA ALA A 232 -7.33 -5.38 -11.62
C ALA A 232 -8.52 -4.70 -12.32
N ARG A 233 -9.75 -5.18 -12.09
CA ARG A 233 -10.98 -4.60 -12.64
C ARG A 233 -11.13 -3.10 -12.34
N TRP A 234 -10.76 -2.66 -11.15
CA TRP A 234 -10.87 -1.24 -10.78
C TRP A 234 -9.79 -0.38 -11.44
N VAL A 235 -8.58 -0.93 -11.66
CA VAL A 235 -7.57 -0.30 -12.51
C VAL A 235 -8.07 -0.17 -13.95
N GLU A 236 -8.63 -1.25 -14.53
CA GLU A 236 -9.21 -1.21 -15.88
C GLU A 236 -10.36 -0.21 -16.00
N TYR A 237 -11.25 -0.14 -15.00
CA TYR A 237 -12.35 0.84 -14.94
C TYR A 237 -11.82 2.29 -15.01
N ILE A 238 -10.82 2.62 -14.20
CA ILE A 238 -10.20 3.96 -14.18
C ILE A 238 -9.52 4.25 -15.53
N ARG A 239 -8.76 3.30 -16.08
CA ARG A 239 -8.07 3.47 -17.38
C ARG A 239 -9.03 3.58 -18.55
N LYS A 240 -10.18 2.90 -18.49
CA LYS A 240 -11.27 3.04 -19.45
C LYS A 240 -11.86 4.45 -19.38
N HIS A 241 -12.15 4.98 -18.18
CA HIS A 241 -12.65 6.35 -18.01
C HIS A 241 -11.65 7.42 -18.48
N ASP A 242 -10.36 7.27 -18.13
CA ASP A 242 -9.27 8.15 -18.61
C ASP A 242 -9.30 8.22 -20.16
N LYS A 243 -9.42 7.07 -20.83
CA LYS A 243 -9.46 6.96 -22.30
C LYS A 243 -10.76 7.51 -22.91
N GLU A 244 -11.92 7.16 -22.36
CA GLU A 244 -13.24 7.55 -22.88
C GLU A 244 -13.52 9.04 -22.74
N THR A 245 -12.98 9.70 -21.72
CA THR A 245 -13.15 11.16 -21.54
C THR A 245 -12.19 12.01 -22.36
N GLY A 246 -11.23 11.41 -23.08
CA GLY A 246 -10.39 12.09 -24.08
C GLY A 246 -9.49 13.21 -23.55
N LYS A 247 -9.12 13.16 -22.26
CA LYS A 247 -8.33 14.20 -21.59
C LYS A 247 -6.84 13.86 -21.62
N ASP A 248 -5.98 14.87 -21.79
CA ASP A 248 -4.51 14.77 -21.66
C ASP A 248 -4.02 14.54 -20.20
N ARG A 249 -4.85 13.93 -19.35
CA ARG A 249 -4.65 13.74 -17.91
C ARG A 249 -4.92 12.29 -17.55
N LYS A 250 -3.84 11.53 -17.32
CA LYS A 250 -3.87 10.23 -16.66
C LYS A 250 -4.28 10.41 -15.18
N THR A 251 -5.24 9.65 -14.69
CA THR A 251 -5.53 9.59 -13.25
C THR A 251 -4.46 8.73 -12.58
N LEU A 252 -3.76 9.24 -11.56
CA LEU A 252 -2.72 8.43 -10.89
C LEU A 252 -3.36 7.33 -10.04
N ILE A 253 -2.85 6.09 -10.12
CA ILE A 253 -3.36 4.96 -9.34
C ILE A 253 -2.36 4.60 -8.25
N PHE A 254 -2.80 4.66 -6.99
CA PHE A 254 -2.09 4.20 -5.81
C PHE A 254 -2.66 2.83 -5.41
N ILE A 255 -1.80 1.86 -5.09
CA ILE A 255 -2.23 0.55 -4.56
C ILE A 255 -1.53 0.29 -3.22
N GLN A 256 -2.31 -0.11 -2.22
CA GLN A 256 -1.85 -0.42 -0.87
C GLN A 256 -1.63 -1.92 -0.70
N VAL A 257 -0.47 -2.29 -0.14
CA VAL A 257 -0.02 -3.68 0.04
C VAL A 257 0.53 -3.89 1.45
N GLY A 258 0.27 -5.06 2.05
CA GLY A 258 0.78 -5.46 3.37
C GLY A 258 1.80 -6.59 3.34
N THR A 259 2.09 -7.16 2.16
CA THR A 259 3.09 -8.23 1.96
C THR A 259 3.96 -7.97 0.73
N VAL A 260 5.09 -8.68 0.66
CA VAL A 260 6.01 -8.64 -0.50
C VAL A 260 5.34 -9.23 -1.75
N ASP A 261 4.60 -10.33 -1.61
CA ASP A 261 3.90 -10.97 -2.73
C ASP A 261 2.84 -10.03 -3.33
N GLN A 262 2.09 -9.32 -2.49
CA GLN A 262 1.15 -8.29 -2.93
C GLN A 262 1.85 -7.15 -3.67
N ALA A 263 3.05 -6.75 -3.26
CA ALA A 263 3.85 -5.75 -3.97
C ALA A 263 4.27 -6.26 -5.37
N ILE A 264 4.72 -7.52 -5.47
CA ILE A 264 5.14 -8.16 -6.73
C ILE A 264 3.94 -8.28 -7.69
N THR A 265 2.81 -8.82 -7.24
CA THR A 265 1.57 -8.90 -8.02
C THR A 265 1.09 -7.51 -8.46
N ALA A 266 1.04 -6.53 -7.55
CA ALA A 266 0.60 -5.18 -7.91
C ALA A 266 1.45 -4.54 -9.02
N VAL A 267 2.79 -4.67 -8.96
CA VAL A 267 3.68 -4.12 -9.98
C VAL A 267 3.57 -4.86 -11.32
N ASN A 268 3.49 -6.21 -11.30
CA ASN A 268 3.47 -7.02 -12.52
C ASN A 268 2.12 -7.01 -13.24
N GLU A 269 1.02 -7.06 -12.50
CA GLU A 269 -0.33 -7.24 -13.04
C GLU A 269 -1.04 -5.88 -13.16
N PHE A 270 -1.14 -5.14 -12.05
CA PHE A 270 -1.97 -3.93 -11.95
C PHE A 270 -1.25 -2.65 -12.42
N LYS A 271 0.10 -2.63 -12.38
CA LYS A 271 0.97 -1.54 -12.87
C LYS A 271 0.55 -0.14 -12.34
N PRO A 272 0.47 0.04 -11.00
CA PRO A 272 0.10 1.32 -10.41
C PRO A 272 1.13 2.41 -10.68
N ASP A 273 0.69 3.66 -10.55
CA ASP A 273 1.58 4.83 -10.58
C ASP A 273 2.37 5.00 -9.27
N VAL A 274 1.84 4.48 -8.16
CA VAL A 274 2.44 4.53 -6.81
C VAL A 274 2.10 3.26 -6.03
N LEU A 275 3.07 2.72 -5.28
CA LEU A 275 2.85 1.60 -4.37
C LEU A 275 2.94 2.08 -2.92
N VAL A 276 2.08 1.59 -2.03
CA VAL A 276 2.08 1.94 -0.60
C VAL A 276 2.26 0.68 0.25
N ALA A 277 3.42 0.54 0.87
CA ALA A 277 3.68 -0.51 1.85
C ALA A 277 3.10 -0.12 3.22
N GLN A 278 2.13 -0.91 3.71
CA GLN A 278 1.46 -0.70 4.99
C GLN A 278 1.93 -1.71 6.04
N GLY A 279 2.58 -1.23 7.10
CA GLY A 279 2.98 -2.04 8.24
C GLY A 279 1.85 -2.23 9.27
N ASN A 280 2.00 -3.24 10.15
CA ASN A 280 1.04 -3.53 11.21
C ASN A 280 0.92 -2.43 12.30
N GLU A 281 1.80 -1.43 12.26
CA GLU A 281 1.80 -0.20 13.06
C GLU A 281 0.70 0.79 12.67
N SER A 282 0.16 0.66 11.46
CA SER A 282 -0.86 1.56 10.90
C SER A 282 -2.20 1.48 11.63
N GLY A 283 -2.94 2.60 11.63
CA GLY A 283 -4.30 2.69 12.13
C GLY A 283 -5.33 2.33 11.07
N GLY A 284 -6.48 1.82 11.49
CA GLY A 284 -7.50 1.32 10.56
C GLY A 284 -7.09 -0.03 9.97
N HIS A 285 -7.65 -0.36 8.81
CA HIS A 285 -7.56 -1.69 8.23
C HIS A 285 -6.31 -1.94 7.39
N GLY A 286 -5.78 -3.15 7.50
CA GLY A 286 -4.65 -3.65 6.72
C GLY A 286 -4.46 -5.15 6.90
N ILE A 287 -3.48 -5.75 6.23
CA ILE A 287 -3.20 -7.19 6.40
C ILE A 287 -2.79 -7.46 7.86
N ALA A 288 -3.49 -8.36 8.54
CA ALA A 288 -3.30 -8.68 9.96
C ALA A 288 -1.85 -9.14 10.24
N ALA A 289 -1.36 -10.05 9.40
CA ALA A 289 0.00 -10.60 9.44
C ALA A 289 1.05 -9.74 8.70
N ALA A 290 0.78 -8.46 8.43
CA ALA A 290 1.79 -7.57 7.84
C ALA A 290 3.05 -7.49 8.74
N PRO A 291 4.28 -7.48 8.18
CA PRO A 291 5.48 -7.20 8.96
C PRO A 291 5.44 -5.77 9.57
N PRO A 292 6.33 -5.48 10.54
CA PRO A 292 6.65 -4.11 10.89
C PRO A 292 7.10 -3.32 9.65
N LEU A 293 6.71 -2.05 9.54
CA LEU A 293 6.85 -1.24 8.34
C LEU A 293 8.30 -1.13 7.85
N PHE A 294 9.28 -1.02 8.76
CA PHE A 294 10.70 -0.99 8.39
C PHE A 294 11.14 -2.29 7.69
N THR A 295 10.69 -3.44 8.20
CA THR A 295 10.93 -4.75 7.60
C THR A 295 10.22 -4.88 6.25
N LEU A 296 8.93 -4.50 6.18
CA LEU A 296 8.16 -4.59 4.94
C LEU A 296 8.75 -3.70 3.83
N VAL A 297 9.08 -2.44 4.12
CA VAL A 297 9.69 -1.52 3.14
C VAL A 297 11.04 -2.05 2.66
N SER A 298 11.90 -2.51 3.58
CA SER A 298 13.20 -3.10 3.22
C SER A 298 13.06 -4.33 2.31
N GLN A 299 12.13 -5.23 2.61
CA GLN A 299 11.86 -6.42 1.80
C GLN A 299 11.25 -6.10 0.43
N VAL A 300 10.30 -5.16 0.36
CA VAL A 300 9.69 -4.72 -0.91
C VAL A 300 10.72 -4.03 -1.82
N LEU A 301 11.60 -3.19 -1.25
CA LEU A 301 12.70 -2.55 -2.00
C LEU A 301 13.73 -3.57 -2.52
N ALA A 302 13.97 -4.66 -1.78
CA ALA A 302 14.86 -5.74 -2.22
C ALA A 302 14.23 -6.67 -3.28
N ALA A 303 12.90 -6.80 -3.30
CA ALA A 303 12.17 -7.69 -4.21
C ALA A 303 11.79 -7.03 -5.55
N LEU A 304 11.61 -5.71 -5.59
CA LEU A 304 11.20 -4.97 -6.78
C LEU A 304 12.40 -4.48 -7.63
N PRO A 305 12.25 -4.38 -8.97
CA PRO A 305 13.36 -4.00 -9.84
C PRO A 305 13.74 -2.51 -9.70
N SER A 306 14.98 -2.28 -9.26
CA SER A 306 15.57 -0.94 -9.13
C SER A 306 15.48 -0.13 -10.42
N GLY A 307 14.92 1.08 -10.32
CA GLY A 307 14.82 2.04 -11.43
C GLY A 307 13.64 1.85 -12.38
N THR A 308 12.89 0.75 -12.30
CA THR A 308 11.66 0.53 -13.08
C THR A 308 10.41 0.28 -12.24
N ALA A 309 10.56 -0.06 -10.95
CA ALA A 309 9.47 -0.09 -9.99
C ALA A 309 8.83 1.30 -9.77
N PRO A 310 7.51 1.38 -9.48
CA PRO A 310 6.86 2.65 -9.13
C PRO A 310 7.38 3.21 -7.79
N PRO A 311 7.20 4.52 -7.53
CA PRO A 311 7.48 5.12 -6.23
C PRO A 311 6.83 4.35 -5.08
N LEU A 312 7.63 3.94 -4.09
CA LEU A 312 7.17 3.26 -2.89
C LEU A 312 6.97 4.27 -1.75
N LEU A 313 5.81 4.24 -1.10
CA LEU A 313 5.53 5.01 0.11
C LEU A 313 5.43 4.10 1.34
N ALA A 314 5.97 4.55 2.46
CA ALA A 314 5.91 3.85 3.74
C ALA A 314 4.69 4.33 4.57
N ALA A 315 3.86 3.42 5.09
CA ALA A 315 2.62 3.76 5.82
C ALA A 315 2.44 2.99 7.14
N GLY A 316 2.36 3.72 8.26
CA GLY A 316 2.08 3.15 9.60
C GLY A 316 3.10 3.53 10.68
N GLY A 317 2.64 3.90 11.88
CA GLY A 317 3.52 4.35 12.98
C GLY A 317 4.29 5.66 12.75
N ILE A 318 4.16 6.30 11.59
CA ILE A 318 4.81 7.57 11.23
C ILE A 318 3.96 8.74 11.76
N ILE A 319 4.59 9.58 12.57
CA ILE A 319 3.98 10.70 13.31
C ILE A 319 4.77 12.00 13.11
N ASN A 320 6.11 11.94 13.01
CA ASN A 320 6.99 13.10 12.84
C ASN A 320 7.91 12.97 11.59
N GLY A 321 8.60 14.05 11.22
CA GLY A 321 9.39 14.09 9.99
C GLY A 321 10.74 13.39 10.11
N SER A 322 11.26 13.18 11.33
CA SER A 322 12.44 12.34 11.55
C SER A 322 12.22 10.88 11.13
N GLN A 323 11.02 10.35 11.38
CA GLN A 323 10.61 9.03 10.91
C GLN A 323 10.46 9.01 9.39
N VAL A 324 9.91 10.07 8.78
CA VAL A 324 9.86 10.20 7.31
C VAL A 324 11.26 10.21 6.71
N ALA A 325 12.20 10.99 7.28
CA ALA A 325 13.60 11.03 6.83
C ALA A 325 14.27 9.65 6.90
N ALA A 326 14.03 8.86 7.96
CA ALA A 326 14.53 7.50 8.06
C ALA A 326 14.03 6.62 6.89
N TYR A 327 12.74 6.68 6.55
CA TYR A 327 12.20 5.95 5.39
C TYR A 327 12.75 6.45 4.05
N LEU A 328 13.00 7.76 3.90
CA LEU A 328 13.70 8.30 2.71
C LEU A 328 15.13 7.74 2.60
N THR A 329 15.88 7.64 3.71
CA THR A 329 17.23 7.05 3.71
C THR A 329 17.23 5.53 3.49
N LEU A 330 16.13 4.83 3.83
CA LEU A 330 15.93 3.41 3.51
C LEU A 330 15.65 3.17 2.01
N GLY A 331 15.27 4.22 1.25
CA GLY A 331 14.96 4.16 -0.17
C GLY A 331 13.47 4.30 -0.51
N ALA A 332 12.60 4.56 0.47
CA ALA A 332 11.22 4.95 0.19
C ALA A 332 11.19 6.32 -0.52
N SER A 333 10.21 6.50 -1.40
CA SER A 333 10.00 7.75 -2.13
C SER A 333 9.30 8.83 -1.29
N GLY A 334 8.67 8.43 -0.18
CA GLY A 334 7.97 9.28 0.77
C GLY A 334 7.22 8.47 1.82
N ALA A 335 6.40 9.15 2.61
CA ALA A 335 5.65 8.56 3.70
C ALA A 335 4.17 8.92 3.65
N VAL A 336 3.34 8.04 4.20
CA VAL A 336 1.91 8.24 4.42
C VAL A 336 1.65 8.35 5.91
N LEU A 337 1.02 9.45 6.32
CA LEU A 337 0.59 9.66 7.69
C LEU A 337 -0.94 9.63 7.78
N GLY A 338 -1.44 8.84 8.74
CA GLY A 338 -2.85 8.79 9.12
C GLY A 338 -3.04 9.41 10.49
N THR A 339 -2.60 8.72 11.54
CA THR A 339 -2.78 9.09 12.96
C THR A 339 -2.44 10.55 13.28
N ARG A 340 -1.32 11.09 12.75
CA ARG A 340 -0.92 12.50 12.97
C ARG A 340 -1.98 13.51 12.51
N PHE A 341 -2.74 13.19 11.47
CA PHE A 341 -3.81 14.03 10.92
C PHE A 341 -5.22 13.71 11.50
N LEU A 342 -5.31 12.90 12.57
CA LEU A 342 -6.55 12.71 13.33
C LEU A 342 -6.76 13.78 14.43
N LEU A 343 -5.73 14.56 14.75
CA LEU A 343 -5.76 15.62 15.76
C LEU A 343 -5.50 16.98 15.13
N THR A 344 -6.45 17.39 14.29
CA THR A 344 -6.45 18.68 13.59
C THR A 344 -7.85 19.32 13.69
N PRO A 345 -8.03 20.63 13.40
CA PRO A 345 -9.36 21.21 13.30
C PRO A 345 -10.15 20.69 12.07
N GLU A 346 -9.49 20.28 10.99
CA GLU A 346 -10.12 20.00 9.68
C GLU A 346 -10.55 18.54 9.46
N THR A 347 -10.17 17.60 10.35
CA THR A 347 -10.67 16.23 10.32
C THR A 347 -12.16 16.15 10.71
N LEU A 348 -12.88 15.22 10.08
CA LEU A 348 -14.30 14.93 10.34
C LEU A 348 -14.57 14.24 11.69
N TYR A 349 -13.52 13.91 12.45
CA TYR A 349 -13.67 13.34 13.80
C TYR A 349 -14.33 14.33 14.76
N SER A 350 -15.34 13.83 15.50
CA SER A 350 -15.99 14.55 16.59
C SER A 350 -15.01 14.88 17.72
N GLU A 351 -15.28 15.94 18.48
CA GLU A 351 -14.40 16.38 19.58
C GLU A 351 -14.18 15.27 20.62
N SER A 352 -15.20 14.47 20.91
CA SER A 352 -15.08 13.26 21.74
C SER A 352 -14.00 12.27 21.27
N ARG A 353 -13.83 12.09 19.95
CA ARG A 353 -12.79 11.24 19.37
C ARG A 353 -11.41 11.89 19.47
N LYS A 354 -11.33 13.22 19.33
CA LYS A 354 -10.07 13.98 19.50
C LYS A 354 -9.60 13.90 20.95
N GLN A 355 -10.49 14.10 21.92
CA GLN A 355 -10.16 13.98 23.34
C GLN A 355 -9.75 12.55 23.73
N ALA A 356 -10.40 11.52 23.19
CA ALA A 356 -9.98 10.12 23.38
C ALA A 356 -8.59 9.82 22.79
N LEU A 357 -8.23 10.44 21.66
CA LEU A 357 -6.89 10.33 21.07
C LEU A 357 -5.83 11.10 21.88
N LEU A 358 -6.11 12.31 22.36
CA LEU A 358 -5.22 13.06 23.26
C LEU A 358 -5.00 12.35 24.61
N ALA A 359 -6.00 11.60 25.07
CA ALA A 359 -5.89 10.76 26.26
C ALA A 359 -4.96 9.54 26.07
N ALA A 360 -4.66 9.13 24.83
CA ALA A 360 -3.88 7.93 24.53
C ALA A 360 -2.48 7.91 25.20
N LYS A 361 -2.02 6.71 25.56
CA LYS A 361 -0.73 6.43 26.18
C LYS A 361 -0.07 5.26 25.45
N THR A 362 1.17 4.93 25.82
CA THR A 362 1.86 3.75 25.29
C THR A 362 0.97 2.50 25.40
N ASN A 363 0.91 1.70 24.34
CA ASN A 363 0.05 0.52 24.20
C ASN A 363 -1.48 0.77 24.16
N SER A 364 -1.96 2.02 24.09
CA SER A 364 -3.40 2.33 23.96
C SER A 364 -4.06 1.88 22.64
N THR A 365 -3.32 1.30 21.68
CA THR A 365 -3.91 0.68 20.48
C THR A 365 -3.68 -0.82 20.41
N MET A 366 -4.62 -1.51 19.76
CA MET A 366 -4.55 -2.95 19.46
C MET A 366 -5.13 -3.26 18.08
N ARG A 367 -4.82 -4.43 17.53
CA ARG A 367 -5.47 -4.97 16.31
C ARG A 367 -6.54 -5.98 16.70
N SER A 368 -7.70 -5.93 16.04
CA SER A 368 -8.70 -7.00 16.12
C SER A 368 -9.81 -6.87 15.08
N GLY A 369 -10.28 -7.99 14.52
CA GLY A 369 -11.56 -8.04 13.80
C GLY A 369 -12.79 -7.75 14.67
N MET A 370 -12.67 -7.75 16.01
CA MET A 370 -13.77 -7.41 16.91
C MET A 370 -14.21 -5.94 16.77
N PHE A 371 -13.33 -5.04 16.32
CA PHE A 371 -13.74 -3.68 15.96
C PHE A 371 -14.81 -3.67 14.85
N ASP A 372 -14.75 -4.59 13.89
CA ASP A 372 -15.73 -4.71 12.80
C ASP A 372 -17.02 -5.41 13.23
N VAL A 373 -16.96 -6.27 14.25
CA VAL A 373 -18.14 -6.85 14.90
C VAL A 373 -18.92 -5.78 15.68
N LEU A 374 -18.22 -4.90 16.38
CA LEU A 374 -18.81 -3.78 17.14
C LEU A 374 -19.30 -2.63 16.23
N ASN A 375 -18.61 -2.39 15.11
CA ASN A 375 -18.92 -1.31 14.16
C ASN A 375 -19.78 -1.78 12.95
N ASN A 376 -20.21 -3.06 12.93
CA ASN A 376 -20.98 -3.69 11.86
C ASN A 376 -20.36 -3.56 10.44
N THR A 377 -19.04 -3.76 10.33
CA THR A 377 -18.27 -3.65 9.09
C THR A 377 -17.76 -5.00 8.58
N LEU A 378 -18.58 -6.05 8.70
CA LEU A 378 -18.25 -7.48 8.53
C LEU A 378 -17.84 -7.99 7.13
N GLY A 379 -17.54 -7.12 6.16
CA GLY A 379 -17.31 -7.52 4.75
C GLY A 379 -15.85 -7.52 4.27
N TRP A 380 -14.88 -7.48 5.18
CA TRP A 380 -13.46 -7.37 4.81
C TRP A 380 -12.90 -8.65 4.16
N PRO A 381 -11.90 -8.52 3.26
CA PRO A 381 -11.15 -9.68 2.73
C PRO A 381 -10.49 -10.52 3.83
N SER A 382 -10.29 -11.80 3.56
CA SER A 382 -9.61 -12.72 4.49
C SER A 382 -8.21 -12.21 4.87
N GLY A 383 -7.88 -12.30 6.16
CA GLY A 383 -6.61 -11.80 6.69
C GLY A 383 -6.50 -10.28 6.83
N VAL A 384 -7.58 -9.51 6.65
CA VAL A 384 -7.64 -8.08 6.99
C VAL A 384 -8.31 -7.89 8.35
N ASP A 385 -7.73 -7.04 9.19
CA ASP A 385 -8.37 -6.53 10.42
C ASP A 385 -8.00 -5.05 10.66
N GLY A 386 -8.67 -4.41 11.64
CA GLY A 386 -8.44 -3.01 12.00
C GLY A 386 -7.56 -2.82 13.25
N ARG A 387 -6.70 -1.80 13.24
CA ARG A 387 -6.08 -1.24 14.47
C ARG A 387 -6.84 -0.03 14.98
N GLY A 388 -7.25 -0.07 16.25
CA GLY A 388 -7.94 1.01 16.95
C GLY A 388 -7.47 1.21 18.39
N LEU A 389 -7.98 2.25 19.04
CA LEU A 389 -7.84 2.43 20.48
C LEU A 389 -8.44 1.23 21.24
N ARG A 390 -7.82 0.85 22.36
CA ARG A 390 -8.36 -0.16 23.27
C ARG A 390 -9.68 0.31 23.87
N ILE A 391 -10.65 -0.60 23.88
CA ILE A 391 -11.99 -0.43 24.45
C ILE A 391 -12.36 -1.74 25.16
N SER A 392 -13.03 -1.67 26.32
CA SER A 392 -13.22 -2.86 27.14
C SER A 392 -14.01 -3.95 26.42
N ALA A 393 -14.96 -3.59 25.54
CA ALA A 393 -15.73 -4.52 24.73
C ALA A 393 -14.85 -5.48 23.89
N VAL A 394 -13.70 -5.02 23.37
CA VAL A 394 -12.78 -5.90 22.61
C VAL A 394 -12.01 -6.83 23.56
N GLU A 395 -11.59 -6.33 24.73
CA GLU A 395 -10.83 -7.10 25.72
C GLU A 395 -11.72 -8.13 26.45
N GLU A 396 -12.97 -7.79 26.74
CA GLU A 396 -14.03 -8.68 27.23
C GLU A 396 -14.29 -9.83 26.24
N ALA A 397 -14.43 -9.52 24.95
CA ALA A 397 -14.58 -10.53 23.90
C ALA A 397 -13.34 -11.42 23.75
N HIS A 398 -12.12 -10.87 23.88
CA HIS A 398 -10.88 -11.66 23.85
C HIS A 398 -10.70 -12.53 25.10
N ALA A 399 -11.30 -12.15 26.23
CA ALA A 399 -11.37 -12.95 27.45
C ALA A 399 -12.45 -14.05 27.40
N GLY A 400 -13.22 -14.16 26.29
CA GLY A 400 -14.23 -15.19 26.09
C GLY A 400 -15.63 -14.83 26.59
N ALA A 401 -15.94 -13.55 26.79
CA ALA A 401 -17.31 -13.10 27.07
C ALA A 401 -18.24 -13.35 25.88
N ASN A 402 -19.55 -13.44 26.15
CA ASN A 402 -20.57 -13.61 25.12
C ASN A 402 -20.59 -12.40 24.17
N ILE A 403 -20.36 -12.66 22.88
CA ILE A 403 -20.21 -11.62 21.86
C ILE A 403 -21.50 -10.79 21.67
N ASP A 404 -22.68 -11.38 21.82
CA ASP A 404 -23.94 -10.64 21.69
C ASP A 404 -24.24 -9.76 22.92
N GLU A 405 -23.88 -10.22 24.12
CA GLU A 405 -23.93 -9.39 25.34
C GLU A 405 -22.95 -8.21 25.25
N VAL A 406 -21.72 -8.46 24.78
CA VAL A 406 -20.70 -7.43 24.52
C VAL A 406 -21.20 -6.41 23.48
N LYS A 407 -21.78 -6.87 22.36
CA LYS A 407 -22.39 -5.99 21.34
C LYS A 407 -23.54 -5.17 21.91
N GLN A 408 -24.42 -5.77 22.72
CA GLN A 408 -25.55 -5.07 23.34
C GLN A 408 -25.07 -4.00 24.32
N LYS A 409 -24.10 -4.32 25.19
CA LYS A 409 -23.47 -3.40 26.14
C LYS A 409 -22.82 -2.21 25.42
N PHE A 410 -22.04 -2.47 24.38
CA PHE A 410 -21.38 -1.45 23.56
C PHE A 410 -22.41 -0.56 22.83
N ALA A 411 -23.43 -1.16 22.22
CA ALA A 411 -24.50 -0.42 21.54
C ALA A 411 -25.35 0.43 22.51
N GLU A 412 -25.49 0.03 23.77
CA GLU A 412 -26.20 0.80 24.80
C GLU A 412 -25.34 1.96 25.32
N GLY A 413 -24.07 1.73 25.64
CA GLY A 413 -23.13 2.80 26.00
C GLY A 413 -23.00 3.86 24.89
N ALA A 414 -23.02 3.44 23.62
CA ALA A 414 -22.99 4.34 22.47
C ALA A 414 -24.21 5.30 22.40
N LYS A 415 -25.41 4.84 22.81
CA LYS A 415 -26.61 5.72 22.94
C LYS A 415 -26.46 6.72 24.08
N GLN A 416 -25.79 6.31 25.15
CA GLN A 416 -25.57 7.12 26.36
C GLN A 416 -24.38 8.09 26.21
N GLY A 417 -23.64 8.00 25.09
CA GLY A 417 -22.50 8.87 24.78
C GLY A 417 -21.19 8.46 25.45
N ASP A 418 -21.08 7.21 25.94
CA ASP A 418 -19.85 6.68 26.53
C ASP A 418 -18.67 6.71 25.53
N PRO A 419 -17.56 7.41 25.84
CA PRO A 419 -16.37 7.41 25.00
C PRO A 419 -15.72 6.02 24.81
N GLY A 420 -15.90 5.09 25.76
CA GLY A 420 -15.46 3.71 25.63
C GLY A 420 -16.28 2.88 24.64
N SER A 421 -17.48 3.34 24.30
CA SER A 421 -18.42 2.69 23.39
C SER A 421 -18.35 3.26 21.96
N ILE A 422 -17.15 3.69 21.53
CA ILE A 422 -16.89 4.24 20.19
C ILE A 422 -15.63 3.56 19.61
N VAL A 423 -15.74 2.98 18.41
CA VAL A 423 -14.56 2.53 17.66
C VAL A 423 -13.81 3.74 17.10
N ILE A 424 -12.53 3.85 17.45
CA ILE A 424 -11.63 4.92 17.02
C ILE A 424 -10.38 4.26 16.43
N TYR A 425 -10.25 4.29 15.10
CA TYR A 425 -9.13 3.70 14.39
C TYR A 425 -7.88 4.58 14.49
N ALA A 426 -6.76 4.02 14.97
CA ALA A 426 -5.54 4.76 15.28
C ALA A 426 -4.31 3.85 15.22
N GLY A 427 -3.19 4.36 14.70
CA GLY A 427 -1.91 3.66 14.69
C GLY A 427 -1.18 3.73 16.03
N ILE A 428 -0.07 3.02 16.17
CA ILE A 428 0.89 3.32 17.26
C ILE A 428 1.47 4.73 17.09
N GLY A 429 1.99 5.32 18.16
CA GLY A 429 2.46 6.71 18.15
C GLY A 429 1.34 7.75 18.26
N ALA A 430 0.08 7.33 18.47
CA ALA A 430 -1.01 8.23 18.82
C ALA A 430 -0.70 8.99 20.13
N GLU A 431 -0.06 8.29 21.08
CA GLU A 431 0.45 8.81 22.35
C GLU A 431 1.56 9.86 22.21
N SER A 432 2.16 10.00 21.03
CA SER A 432 3.14 11.05 20.71
C SER A 432 2.48 12.32 20.15
N ILE A 433 1.15 12.42 20.14
CA ILE A 433 0.40 13.59 19.70
C ILE A 433 -0.30 14.21 20.92
N ASN A 434 0.14 15.40 21.32
CA ASN A 434 -0.24 16.07 22.56
C ASN A 434 -1.06 17.36 22.33
N GLU A 435 -1.34 17.74 21.10
CA GLU A 435 -2.02 18.97 20.70
C GLU A 435 -2.91 18.76 19.47
N ILE A 436 -3.89 19.65 19.27
CA ILE A 436 -4.67 19.74 18.02
C ILE A 436 -4.05 20.86 17.18
N LYS A 437 -3.50 20.54 16.01
CA LYS A 437 -2.76 21.49 15.15
C LYS A 437 -3.34 21.53 13.73
N PRO A 438 -3.41 22.69 13.04
CA PRO A 438 -3.84 22.77 11.65
C PRO A 438 -3.03 21.84 10.75
N ALA A 439 -3.70 21.12 9.85
CA ALA A 439 -3.04 20.09 9.02
C ALA A 439 -1.99 20.69 8.07
N LYS A 440 -2.17 21.96 7.68
CA LYS A 440 -1.17 22.73 6.92
C LYS A 440 0.14 22.90 7.70
N ASP A 441 0.04 23.26 8.98
CA ASP A 441 1.20 23.55 9.83
C ASP A 441 1.91 22.27 10.27
N ILE A 442 1.16 21.17 10.44
CA ILE A 442 1.75 19.82 10.56
C ILE A 442 2.60 19.49 9.31
N VAL A 443 2.16 19.82 8.09
CA VAL A 443 2.98 19.57 6.89
C VAL A 443 4.24 20.43 6.83
N HIS A 444 4.20 21.66 7.35
CA HIS A 444 5.40 22.50 7.50
C HIS A 444 6.37 21.90 8.54
N GLU A 445 5.87 21.55 9.73
CA GLU A 445 6.63 20.89 10.81
C GLU A 445 7.32 19.62 10.32
N LEU A 446 6.58 18.73 9.63
CA LEU A 446 7.13 17.52 9.01
C LEU A 446 8.20 17.82 7.95
N HIS A 447 8.05 18.89 7.17
CA HIS A 447 9.01 19.29 6.13
C HIS A 447 10.34 19.74 6.73
N ASP A 448 10.28 20.59 7.76
CA ASP A 448 11.47 21.15 8.41
C ASP A 448 12.22 20.06 9.20
N ASP A 449 11.50 19.17 9.92
CA ASP A 449 12.03 17.95 10.53
C ASP A 449 12.81 17.09 9.51
N ILE A 450 12.23 16.84 8.32
CA ILE A 450 12.87 16.02 7.28
C ILE A 450 14.16 16.69 6.82
N ILE A 451 14.13 18.01 6.60
CA ILE A 451 15.31 18.76 6.15
C ILE A 451 16.41 18.77 7.22
N GLU A 452 16.08 18.97 8.50
CA GLU A 452 17.06 18.91 9.58
C GLU A 452 17.73 17.53 9.66
N ARG A 453 16.91 16.47 9.61
CA ARG A 453 17.39 15.09 9.77
C ARG A 453 18.17 14.59 8.56
N LEU A 454 17.77 14.93 7.33
CA LEU A 454 18.56 14.64 6.12
C LEU A 454 19.88 15.41 6.09
N LYS A 455 19.91 16.68 6.55
CA LYS A 455 21.16 17.43 6.75
C LYS A 455 22.07 16.74 7.75
N ALA A 456 21.55 16.35 8.92
CA ALA A 456 22.30 15.62 9.94
C ALA A 456 22.84 14.26 9.42
N SER A 457 22.03 13.50 8.66
CA SER A 457 22.50 12.27 8.02
C SER A 457 23.61 12.53 6.99
N SER A 458 23.57 13.66 6.26
CA SER A 458 24.63 14.01 5.30
C SER A 458 25.97 14.36 5.97
N THR A 459 25.96 14.92 7.20
CA THR A 459 27.22 15.19 7.93
C THR A 459 27.93 13.92 8.40
N LEU A 460 27.25 12.77 8.43
CA LEU A 460 27.88 11.47 8.69
C LEU A 460 28.78 10.98 7.52
N LEU A 461 28.69 11.62 6.36
CA LEU A 461 29.49 11.32 5.17
C LEU A 461 30.64 12.32 4.94
N SER A 462 30.64 13.46 5.64
CA SER A 462 31.76 14.40 5.66
C SER A 462 32.78 14.00 6.74
N GLN A 463 34.06 14.02 6.39
CA GLN A 463 35.13 14.02 7.40
C GLN A 463 35.14 15.40 8.11
N ALA A 464 35.43 15.38 9.41
CA ALA A 464 35.43 16.55 10.29
C ALA A 464 36.74 17.37 10.19
#